data_AF-A0A5J4V020-F1
#
_entry.id   AF-A0A5J4V020-F1
#
_cell.length_a   1.000
_cell.length_b   1.000
_cell.length_c   1.000
_cell.angle_alpha   90.00
_cell.angle_beta   90.00
_cell.angle_gamma   90.00
#
_symmetry.space_group_name_H-M   'P 1'
#
loop_
_entity.id
_entity.type
_entity.pdbx_description
1 polymer ?
#
loop_
_entity_poly.entity_id
_entity_poly.type
_entity_poly.pdbx_seq_one_letter_code
_entity_poly.pdbx_strand_id
1 'polypeptide(L)'
;MTNLTQNGSKLIMSIIDQNVGYSEDFSVHITTTLPNPHYKSGISIAATIIYFTIAPAGLDEQLLAETVRIEKPKPEIQRNPITVQITVDVNDTGFVQDDTLQLHLSIYGSILDYQTVSKTLEQIYRNCKGNKYIVQATEETATLINSALNQY
;
A
#
# COMPACT_ATOMS: atom_id res chain seq x y z
N MET A 1 0.07 -22.54 -17.80
CA MET A 1 -1.03 -23.51 -17.58
C MET A 1 -0.61 -24.44 -16.45
N THR A 2 -1.32 -24.43 -15.34
CA THR A 2 -1.01 -25.24 -14.16
C THR A 2 -1.72 -26.59 -14.31
N ASN A 3 -0.97 -27.70 -14.30
CA ASN A 3 -1.54 -29.04 -14.40
C ASN A 3 -2.15 -29.46 -13.05
N LEU A 4 -3.42 -29.09 -12.84
CA LEU A 4 -4.21 -29.47 -11.69
C LEU A 4 -5.20 -30.56 -12.08
N THR A 5 -5.30 -31.59 -11.24
CA THR A 5 -6.26 -32.68 -11.39
C THR A 5 -7.19 -32.70 -10.16
N GLN A 6 -8.48 -32.93 -10.37
CA GLN A 6 -9.47 -32.98 -9.30
C GLN A 6 -9.68 -34.44 -8.90
N ASN A 7 -9.44 -34.77 -7.62
CA ASN A 7 -9.73 -36.08 -7.06
C ASN A 7 -10.76 -35.92 -5.93
N GLY A 8 -12.04 -36.06 -6.29
CA GLY A 8 -13.16 -35.76 -5.40
C GLY A 8 -13.23 -34.26 -5.07
N SER A 9 -13.21 -33.91 -3.78
CA SER A 9 -13.22 -32.51 -3.31
C SER A 9 -11.82 -31.87 -3.19
N LYS A 10 -10.75 -32.64 -3.45
CA LYS A 10 -9.37 -32.14 -3.32
C LYS A 10 -8.75 -31.89 -4.68
N LEU A 11 -8.08 -30.75 -4.81
CA LEU A 11 -7.20 -30.45 -5.93
C LEU A 11 -5.84 -31.11 -5.70
N ILE A 12 -5.29 -31.72 -6.75
CA ILE A 12 -4.00 -32.39 -6.74
C ILE A 12 -3.15 -31.77 -7.84
N MET A 13 -1.91 -31.42 -7.50
CA MET A 13 -0.88 -30.99 -8.44
C MET A 13 0.09 -32.14 -8.68
N SER A 14 0.33 -32.49 -9.94
CA SER A 14 1.35 -33.46 -10.31
C SER A 14 2.66 -32.74 -10.60
N ILE A 15 3.67 -32.99 -9.76
CA ILE A 15 5.02 -32.43 -9.90
C ILE A 15 5.95 -33.59 -10.25
N ILE A 16 6.43 -33.59 -11.50
CA ILE A 16 7.30 -34.65 -12.04
C ILE A 16 6.61 -36.01 -11.92
N ASP A 17 6.94 -36.80 -10.89
CA ASP A 17 6.40 -38.14 -10.63
C ASP A 17 5.62 -38.22 -9.30
N GLN A 18 5.41 -37.10 -8.62
CA GLN A 18 4.70 -37.03 -7.34
C GLN A 18 3.39 -36.27 -7.46
N ASN A 19 2.36 -36.82 -6.82
CA ASN A 19 1.06 -36.18 -6.67
C ASN A 19 0.97 -35.56 -5.29
N VAL A 20 0.89 -34.24 -5.23
CA VAL A 20 0.79 -33.47 -3.99
C VAL A 20 -0.55 -32.76 -3.91
N GLY A 21 -1.10 -32.63 -2.70
CA GLY A 21 -2.33 -31.88 -2.49
C GLY A 21 -2.10 -30.40 -2.81
N TYR A 22 -3.01 -29.81 -3.59
CA TYR A 22 -2.97 -28.41 -3.96
C TYR A 22 -3.94 -27.60 -3.08
N SER A 23 -3.48 -26.45 -2.59
CA SER A 23 -4.27 -25.46 -1.88
C SER A 23 -4.44 -24.23 -2.78
N GLU A 24 -5.64 -23.65 -2.81
CA GLU A 24 -5.92 -22.45 -3.61
C GLU A 24 -5.20 -21.20 -3.10
N ASP A 25 -4.82 -21.16 -1.83
CA ASP A 25 -4.07 -20.05 -1.21
C ASP A 25 -2.55 -20.13 -1.47
N PHE A 26 -2.09 -21.17 -2.17
CA PHE A 26 -0.68 -21.38 -2.42
C PHE A 26 -0.14 -20.44 -3.51
N SER A 27 0.95 -19.74 -3.20
CA SER A 27 1.69 -18.92 -4.16
C SER A 27 3.19 -19.23 -4.09
N VAL A 28 3.85 -19.22 -5.26
CA VAL A 28 5.29 -19.47 -5.39
C VAL A 28 5.99 -18.20 -5.82
N HIS A 29 6.99 -17.80 -5.05
CA HIS A 29 7.87 -16.68 -5.36
C HIS A 29 9.30 -17.20 -5.46
N ILE A 30 9.97 -16.91 -6.56
CA ILE A 30 11.37 -17.30 -6.79
C ILE A 30 12.17 -16.01 -6.95
N THR A 31 13.19 -15.84 -6.12
CA THR A 31 14.09 -14.69 -6.17
C THR A 31 15.48 -15.12 -6.60
N THR A 32 16.19 -14.23 -7.29
CA THR A 32 17.59 -14.42 -7.66
C THR A 32 18.34 -13.11 -7.47
N THR A 33 19.60 -13.20 -7.03
CA THR A 33 20.51 -12.06 -6.88
C THR A 33 21.30 -11.79 -8.15
N LEU A 34 21.17 -12.64 -9.18
CA LEU A 34 21.92 -12.46 -10.42
C LEU A 34 21.41 -11.21 -11.16
N PRO A 35 22.28 -10.28 -11.57
CA PRO A 35 21.88 -9.15 -12.40
C PRO A 35 21.56 -9.64 -13.81
N ASN A 36 20.36 -9.30 -14.31
CA ASN A 36 19.87 -9.64 -15.65
C ASN A 36 20.05 -11.13 -16.08
N PRO A 37 19.40 -12.06 -15.38
CA PRO A 37 19.41 -13.47 -15.74
C PRO A 37 18.71 -13.71 -17.08
N HIS A 38 19.42 -14.33 -18.03
CA HIS A 38 18.81 -14.75 -19.29
C HIS A 38 17.96 -16.01 -19.07
N TYR A 39 16.65 -15.83 -18.96
CA TYR A 39 15.70 -16.92 -18.87
C TYR A 39 15.38 -17.50 -20.26
N LYS A 40 15.28 -18.82 -20.33
CA LYS A 40 14.74 -19.49 -21.53
C LYS A 40 13.29 -19.08 -21.72
N SER A 41 12.83 -19.02 -22.97
CA SER A 41 11.45 -18.64 -23.31
C SER A 41 10.39 -19.43 -22.55
N GLY A 42 10.64 -20.71 -22.26
CA GLY A 42 9.75 -21.54 -21.44
C GLY A 42 9.47 -20.98 -20.04
N ILE A 43 10.46 -20.36 -19.40
CA ILE A 43 10.30 -19.73 -18.07
C ILE A 43 9.58 -18.39 -18.23
N SER A 44 9.94 -17.59 -19.23
CA SER A 44 9.34 -16.28 -19.49
C SER A 44 7.85 -16.34 -19.86
N ILE A 45 7.38 -17.47 -20.39
CA ILE A 45 5.96 -17.72 -20.69
C ILE A 45 5.22 -18.25 -19.46
N ALA A 46 5.90 -19.03 -18.61
CA ALA A 46 5.28 -19.71 -17.48
C ALA A 46 5.24 -18.85 -16.20
N ALA A 47 6.08 -17.82 -16.09
CA ALA A 47 6.24 -17.00 -14.90
C ALA A 47 6.27 -15.50 -15.22
N THR A 48 5.73 -14.70 -14.32
CA THR A 48 5.86 -13.24 -14.35
C THR A 48 7.23 -12.84 -13.79
N ILE A 49 8.06 -12.20 -14.62
CA ILE A 49 9.39 -11.73 -14.22
C ILE A 49 9.30 -10.29 -13.74
N ILE A 50 9.71 -10.04 -12.51
CA ILE A 50 9.79 -8.70 -11.92
C ILE A 50 11.27 -8.30 -11.80
N TYR A 51 11.63 -7.18 -12.41
CA TYR A 51 12.99 -6.63 -12.32
C TYR A 51 13.05 -5.57 -11.21
N PHE A 52 13.74 -5.90 -10.13
CA PHE A 52 14.06 -4.94 -9.07
C PHE A 52 15.36 -4.22 -9.43
N THR A 53 15.24 -3.15 -10.20
CA THR A 53 16.36 -2.24 -10.48
C THR A 53 16.27 -1.04 -9.55
N ILE A 54 17.39 -0.68 -8.93
CA ILE A 54 17.50 0.60 -8.22
C ILE A 54 17.48 1.70 -9.27
N ALA A 55 16.44 2.53 -9.26
CA ALA A 55 16.43 3.75 -10.06
C ALA A 55 17.49 4.70 -9.48
N PRO A 56 18.45 5.22 -10.26
CA PRO A 56 19.50 6.10 -9.75
C PRO A 56 18.94 7.32 -9.02
N ALA A 57 17.83 7.89 -9.51
CA ALA A 57 17.11 8.96 -8.81
C ALA A 57 16.63 8.57 -7.40
N GLY A 58 16.20 7.31 -7.19
CA GLY A 58 15.79 6.83 -5.88
C GLY A 58 16.97 6.53 -4.95
N LEU A 59 18.14 6.22 -5.50
CA LEU A 59 19.37 6.07 -4.72
C LEU A 59 19.89 7.44 -4.26
N ASP A 60 19.85 8.45 -5.13
CA ASP A 60 20.26 9.81 -4.78
C ASP A 60 19.36 10.39 -3.67
N GLU A 61 18.05 10.15 -3.75
CA GLU A 61 17.11 10.53 -2.69
C GLU A 61 17.39 9.79 -1.37
N GLN A 62 17.70 8.49 -1.43
CA GLN A 62 18.08 7.70 -0.25
C GLN A 62 19.38 8.18 0.39
N LEU A 63 20.40 8.48 -0.43
CA LEU A 63 21.68 9.00 0.03
C LEU A 63 21.53 10.41 0.61
N LEU A 64 20.70 11.26 0.00
CA LEU A 64 20.38 12.59 0.52
C LEU A 64 19.64 12.49 1.86
N ALA A 65 18.64 11.61 1.96
CA ALA A 65 17.93 11.36 3.21
C ALA A 65 18.88 10.90 4.34
N GLU A 66 19.79 9.96 4.03
CA GLU A 66 20.79 9.47 4.99
C GLU A 66 21.81 10.55 5.38
N THR A 67 22.23 11.38 4.42
CA THR A 67 23.17 12.49 4.68
C THR A 67 22.52 13.56 5.57
N VAL A 68 21.26 13.91 5.29
CA VAL A 68 20.49 14.87 6.08
C VAL A 68 20.24 14.34 7.51
N ARG A 69 20.02 13.02 7.66
CA ARG A 69 19.91 12.36 8.97
C ARG A 69 21.14 12.57 9.84
N ILE A 70 22.32 12.44 9.23
CA ILE A 70 23.60 12.56 9.93
C ILE A 70 23.94 14.03 10.22
N GLU A 71 23.73 14.94 9.26
CA GLU A 71 24.12 16.34 9.42
C GLU A 71 23.15 17.17 10.29
N LYS A 72 21.84 16.89 10.24
CA LYS A 72 20.82 17.64 10.97
C LYS A 72 19.74 16.69 11.50
N PRO A 73 19.84 16.19 12.75
CA PRO A 73 18.85 15.26 13.31
C PRO A 73 17.50 15.90 13.70
N LYS A 74 17.41 17.25 13.74
CA LYS A 74 16.20 17.96 14.21
C LYS A 74 14.98 17.92 13.27
N PRO A 75 15.11 18.01 11.92
CA PRO A 75 13.97 17.95 11.00
C PRO A 75 13.39 16.54 10.84
N GLU A 76 14.21 15.49 10.97
CA GLU A 76 13.76 14.10 10.78
C GLU A 76 12.91 13.57 11.94
N ILE A 77 13.22 14.01 13.16
CA ILE A 77 12.38 13.76 14.35
C ILE A 77 10.97 14.35 14.16
N GLN A 78 10.81 15.41 13.35
CA GLN A 78 9.49 15.96 13.01
C GLN A 78 8.82 15.23 11.82
N ARG A 79 9.58 14.70 10.85
CA ARG A 79 9.02 13.95 9.71
C ARG A 79 8.40 12.61 10.10
N ASN A 80 9.07 11.81 10.93
CA ASN A 80 8.58 10.48 11.30
C ASN A 80 7.19 10.47 11.94
N PRO A 81 6.88 11.32 12.96
CA PRO A 81 5.53 11.35 13.53
C PRO A 81 4.50 11.86 12.52
N ILE A 82 4.87 12.80 11.65
CA ILE A 82 3.99 13.34 10.60
C ILE A 82 3.66 12.25 9.57
N THR A 83 4.62 11.46 9.08
CA THR A 83 4.36 10.36 8.12
C THR A 83 3.47 9.26 8.71
N VAL A 84 3.68 8.92 9.98
CA VAL A 84 2.81 7.96 10.69
C VAL A 84 1.39 8.52 10.81
N GLN A 85 1.25 9.81 11.16
CA GLN A 85 -0.05 10.46 11.26
C GLN A 85 -0.77 10.51 9.90
N ILE A 86 -0.07 10.85 8.81
CA ILE A 86 -0.66 10.83 7.46
C ILE A 86 -1.16 9.43 7.10
N THR A 87 -0.41 8.37 7.46
CA THR A 87 -0.80 6.99 7.14
C THR A 87 -2.07 6.58 7.90
N VAL A 88 -2.18 7.00 9.15
CA VAL A 88 -3.40 6.84 9.96
C VAL A 88 -4.56 7.63 9.35
N ASP A 89 -4.33 8.90 9.00
CA ASP A 89 -5.35 9.80 8.46
C ASP A 89 -5.87 9.35 7.08
N VAL A 90 -5.00 8.78 6.22
CA VAL A 90 -5.37 8.22 4.92
C VAL A 90 -6.22 6.95 5.10
N ASN A 91 -5.84 6.07 6.03
CA ASN A 91 -6.63 4.88 6.35
C ASN A 91 -8.01 5.25 6.94
N ASP A 92 -8.04 6.23 7.85
CA ASP A 92 -9.28 6.73 8.45
C ASP A 92 -10.20 7.36 7.39
N THR A 93 -9.63 8.07 6.42
CA THR A 93 -10.39 8.65 5.30
C THR A 93 -10.98 7.56 4.38
N GLY A 94 -10.24 6.46 4.16
CA GLY A 94 -10.75 5.30 3.42
C GLY A 94 -11.91 4.61 4.14
N PHE A 95 -11.77 4.40 5.45
CA PHE A 95 -12.83 3.83 6.29
C PHE A 95 -14.11 4.70 6.27
N VAL A 96 -13.95 6.03 6.35
CA VAL A 96 -15.05 7.00 6.25
C VAL A 96 -15.75 6.95 4.88
N GLN A 97 -15.01 6.74 3.79
CA GLN A 97 -15.61 6.59 2.45
C GLN A 97 -16.42 5.30 2.33
N ASP A 98 -15.89 4.19 2.82
CA ASP A 98 -16.59 2.89 2.84
C ASP A 98 -17.85 2.94 3.71
N ASP A 99 -17.77 3.56 4.89
CA ASP A 99 -18.93 3.79 5.76
C ASP A 99 -19.99 4.67 5.08
N THR A 100 -19.56 5.70 4.35
CA THR A 100 -20.48 6.57 3.59
C THR A 100 -21.16 5.80 2.46
N LEU A 101 -20.43 4.95 1.73
CA LEU A 101 -20.98 4.11 0.67
C LEU A 101 -21.96 3.06 1.22
N GLN A 102 -21.62 2.41 2.33
CA GLN A 102 -22.49 1.48 3.04
C GLN A 102 -23.78 2.17 3.51
N LEU A 103 -23.67 3.36 4.10
CA LEU A 103 -24.82 4.17 4.48
C LEU A 103 -25.68 4.55 3.28
N HIS A 104 -25.07 5.00 2.18
CA HIS A 104 -25.79 5.35 0.96
C HIS A 104 -26.56 4.16 0.38
N LEU A 105 -25.95 2.97 0.34
CA LEU A 105 -26.59 1.72 -0.09
C LEU A 105 -27.73 1.31 0.86
N SER A 106 -27.56 1.51 2.17
CA SER A 106 -28.58 1.19 3.18
C SER A 106 -29.82 2.10 3.10
N ILE A 107 -29.63 3.37 2.72
CA ILE A 107 -30.71 4.38 2.60
C ILE A 107 -31.65 4.05 1.42
N TYR A 108 -31.16 3.40 0.35
CA TYR A 108 -32.00 2.92 -0.74
C TYR A 108 -32.94 1.76 -0.33
N GLY A 109 -32.75 1.16 0.85
CA GLY A 109 -33.55 0.03 1.35
C GLY A 109 -34.38 0.28 2.61
N SER A 110 -34.10 1.31 3.43
CA SER A 110 -34.84 1.57 4.67
C SER A 110 -34.79 3.04 5.10
N ILE A 111 -35.97 3.67 5.21
CA ILE A 111 -36.16 5.07 5.68
C ILE A 111 -35.92 5.23 7.20
N LEU A 112 -35.72 4.13 7.94
CA LEU A 112 -35.95 4.11 9.39
C LEU A 112 -34.77 4.50 10.29
N ASP A 113 -33.67 5.07 9.77
CA ASP A 113 -32.57 5.47 10.67
C ASP A 113 -31.93 6.84 10.40
N TYR A 114 -32.76 7.85 10.15
CA TYR A 114 -32.33 9.25 9.97
C TYR A 114 -31.48 9.80 11.13
N GLN A 115 -31.70 9.32 12.36
CA GLN A 115 -30.95 9.75 13.54
C GLN A 115 -29.52 9.19 13.56
N THR A 116 -29.34 7.92 13.19
CA THR A 116 -27.99 7.33 13.04
C THR A 116 -27.26 7.96 11.86
N VAL A 117 -27.94 8.18 10.72
CA VAL A 117 -27.35 8.85 9.55
C VAL A 117 -26.86 10.27 9.90
N SER A 118 -27.66 11.06 10.63
CA SER A 118 -27.27 12.42 11.03
C SER A 118 -26.04 12.42 11.94
N LYS A 119 -25.99 11.51 12.92
CA LYS A 119 -24.85 11.39 13.85
C LYS A 119 -23.58 10.94 13.13
N THR A 120 -23.68 9.98 12.23
CA THR A 120 -22.52 9.52 11.45
C THR A 120 -22.05 10.59 10.49
N LEU A 121 -22.95 11.33 9.84
CA LEU A 121 -22.58 12.45 8.96
C LEU A 121 -21.88 13.59 9.72
N GLU A 122 -22.35 13.94 10.92
CA GLU A 122 -21.69 14.92 11.79
C GLU A 122 -20.28 14.47 12.19
N GLN A 123 -20.11 13.19 12.54
CA GLN A 123 -18.80 12.62 12.88
C GLN A 123 -17.85 12.66 11.67
N ILE A 124 -18.33 12.30 10.49
CA ILE A 124 -17.57 12.39 9.24
C ILE A 124 -17.15 13.83 8.95
N TYR A 125 -18.07 14.79 9.08
CA TYR A 125 -17.77 16.20 8.86
C TYR A 125 -16.67 16.72 9.81
N ARG A 126 -16.71 16.30 11.09
CA ARG A 126 -15.69 16.65 12.08
C ARG A 126 -14.32 16.06 11.72
N ASN A 127 -14.27 14.78 11.35
CA ASN A 127 -13.05 14.08 10.97
C ASN A 127 -12.44 14.69 9.70
N CYS A 128 -13.24 14.91 8.64
CA CYS A 128 -12.78 15.55 7.41
C CYS A 128 -12.23 16.97 7.65
N LYS A 129 -12.83 17.73 8.57
CA LYS A 129 -12.35 19.08 8.92
C LYS A 129 -11.01 19.03 9.67
N GLY A 130 -10.83 18.06 10.57
CA GLY A 130 -9.57 17.81 11.26
C GLY A 130 -8.45 17.41 10.30
N ASN A 131 -8.71 16.43 9.44
CA ASN A 131 -7.75 15.95 8.45
C ASN A 131 -7.34 17.05 7.48
N LYS A 132 -8.26 17.93 7.05
CA LYS A 132 -7.94 19.07 6.19
C LYS A 132 -6.91 20.02 6.82
N TYR A 133 -6.99 20.25 8.13
CA TYR A 133 -6.03 21.10 8.84
C TYR A 133 -4.65 20.42 8.95
N ILE A 134 -4.63 19.13 9.26
CA ILE A 134 -3.39 18.34 9.37
C ILE A 134 -2.69 18.25 8.00
N VAL A 135 -3.43 18.00 6.93
CA VAL A 135 -2.90 17.96 5.56
C VAL A 135 -2.29 19.30 5.17
N GLN A 136 -2.95 20.43 5.47
CA GLN A 136 -2.42 21.76 5.17
C GLN A 136 -1.11 22.05 5.96
N ALA A 137 -1.09 21.78 7.27
CA ALA A 137 0.12 21.96 8.08
C ALA A 137 1.27 21.04 7.61
N THR A 138 0.93 19.87 7.09
CA THR A 138 1.89 18.90 6.55
C THR A 138 2.45 19.35 5.20
N GLU A 139 1.63 19.92 4.32
CA GLU A 139 2.08 20.51 3.04
C GLU A 139 3.02 21.71 3.28
N GLU A 140 2.68 22.58 4.22
CA GLU A 140 3.55 23.70 4.64
C GLU A 140 4.90 23.18 5.18
N THR A 141 4.87 22.14 6.01
CA THR A 141 6.10 21.53 6.54
C THR A 141 6.90 20.80 5.45
N ALA A 142 6.25 20.13 4.50
CA ALA A 142 6.88 19.45 3.39
C ALA A 142 7.56 20.43 2.42
N THR A 143 6.94 21.57 2.13
CA THR A 143 7.54 22.63 1.30
C THR A 143 8.75 23.28 1.97
N LEU A 144 8.69 23.49 3.30
CA LEU A 144 9.85 23.95 4.07
C LEU A 144 11.00 22.94 4.06
N ILE A 145 10.71 21.65 4.17
CA ILE A 145 11.73 20.60 4.08
C ILE A 145 12.31 20.53 2.66
N ASN A 146 11.48 20.52 1.62
CA ASN A 146 11.93 20.45 0.22
C ASN A 146 12.75 21.68 -0.19
N SER A 147 12.40 22.87 0.31
CA SER A 147 13.20 24.08 0.09
C SER A 147 14.53 24.05 0.83
N ALA A 148 14.59 23.46 2.03
CA ALA A 148 15.85 23.24 2.75
C ALA A 148 16.74 22.18 2.08
N LEU A 149 16.14 21.19 1.41
CA LEU A 149 16.85 20.17 0.65
C LEU A 149 17.45 20.73 -0.65
N ASN A 150 16.74 21.61 -1.36
CA ASN A 150 17.23 22.25 -2.60
C ASN A 150 18.38 23.27 -2.38
N GLN A 151 18.77 23.54 -1.12
CA GLN A 151 19.96 24.34 -0.81
C GLN A 151 21.25 23.50 -0.80
N TYR A 152 21.13 22.19 -0.95
CA TYR A 152 22.19 21.22 -1.16
C TYR A 152 22.12 20.66 -2.57
#